data_AF-A0A9E3EYD8-F1
#
_entry.id   AF-A0A9E3EYD8-F1
#
_cell.length_a   1.000
_cell.length_b   1.000
_cell.length_c   1.000
_cell.angle_alpha   90.00
_cell.angle_beta   90.00
_cell.angle_gamma   90.00
#
_symmetry.space_group_name_H-M   'P 1'
#
loop_
_entity.id
_entity.type
_entity.pdbx_description
1 polymer ?
#
loop_
_entity_poly.entity_id
_entity_poly.type
_entity_poly.pdbx_seq_one_letter_code
_entity_poly.pdbx_strand_id
1 'polypeptide(L)'
;MLQSLTRAQGLQRVNDFVIKLANVNGSGSASANTLFAKSILRMGVPVAPRNIFPSNIQGLPTWYEIRVSEAGYLGARGGVDLLVQMNPQTWDQDVRSIESGGYLFYDSTKPVPESRFRPDIVVIGMPLTEMCNREYTDARQRQLFKNVIYVGALSALLDIELPAVEALVAEQFRGKEKLIGANLQALRMGRDYALNHLECPIGLRVRRADAVGDRISIDGNAAAALGAVYGGATVAAW
;
A
#
# COMPACT_ATOMS: atom_id res chain seq x y z
N MET A 1 5.53 30.89 -21.31
CA MET A 1 6.68 30.07 -21.75
C MET A 1 6.89 29.02 -20.66
N LEU A 2 6.12 27.93 -20.73
CA LEU A 2 6.14 26.85 -19.73
C LEU A 2 7.45 26.08 -19.91
N GLN A 3 8.40 26.27 -19.00
CA GLN A 3 9.55 25.40 -18.88
C GLN A 3 9.02 23.99 -18.65
N SER A 4 9.18 23.12 -19.64
CA SER A 4 9.03 21.69 -19.48
C SER A 4 10.09 21.25 -18.48
N LEU A 5 9.73 21.21 -17.19
CA LEU A 5 10.50 20.49 -16.19
C LEU A 5 10.72 19.09 -16.76
N THR A 6 11.98 18.76 -17.03
CA THR A 6 12.39 17.43 -17.46
C THR A 6 11.82 16.45 -16.44
N ARG A 7 10.73 15.74 -16.79
CA ARG A 7 10.12 14.76 -15.88
C ARG A 7 11.22 13.78 -15.48
N ALA A 8 11.41 13.59 -14.18
CA ALA A 8 12.40 12.63 -13.69
C ALA A 8 12.13 11.26 -14.34
N GLN A 9 13.18 10.59 -14.82
CA GLN A 9 13.03 9.24 -15.34
C GLN A 9 12.74 8.32 -14.15
N GLY A 10 11.53 7.75 -14.12
CA GLY A 10 11.10 6.90 -13.03
C GLY A 10 11.90 5.60 -12.93
N LEU A 11 12.16 5.14 -11.69
CA LEU A 11 12.85 3.89 -11.42
C LEU A 11 12.16 2.71 -12.10
N GLN A 12 12.95 1.84 -12.73
CA GLN A 12 12.48 0.62 -13.39
C GLN A 12 12.91 -0.59 -12.57
N ARG A 13 11.97 -1.25 -11.89
CA ARG A 13 12.23 -2.43 -11.04
C ARG A 13 11.07 -3.40 -11.13
N VAL A 14 11.38 -4.70 -11.15
CA VAL A 14 10.38 -5.76 -11.10
C VAL A 14 10.67 -6.63 -9.88
N ASN A 15 9.67 -6.80 -9.00
CA ASN A 15 9.78 -7.61 -7.78
C ASN A 15 10.98 -7.28 -6.87
N ASP A 16 11.55 -6.08 -6.98
CA ASP A 16 12.69 -5.62 -6.19
C ASP A 16 12.56 -4.13 -5.89
N PHE A 17 11.73 -3.80 -4.91
CA PHE A 17 11.53 -2.41 -4.48
C PHE A 17 10.97 -2.32 -3.04
N VAL A 18 10.94 -1.10 -2.50
CA VAL A 18 10.38 -0.75 -1.20
C VAL A 18 9.21 0.21 -1.40
N ILE A 19 8.06 -0.14 -0.82
CA ILE A 19 6.88 0.71 -0.80
C ILE A 19 6.64 1.14 0.64
N LYS A 20 6.38 2.43 0.87
CA LYS A 20 6.01 2.96 2.18
C LYS A 20 4.62 3.58 2.10
N LEU A 21 3.70 3.12 2.94
CA LEU A 21 2.36 3.71 3.07
C LEU A 21 2.32 4.54 4.35
N ALA A 22 2.27 5.86 4.20
CA ALA A 22 2.18 6.83 5.30
C ALA A 22 0.72 7.25 5.47
N ASN A 23 0.05 6.75 6.51
CA ASN A 23 -1.38 6.95 6.76
C ASN A 23 -1.62 7.63 8.11
N VAL A 24 -2.89 7.98 8.37
CA VAL A 24 -3.36 8.45 9.68
C VAL A 24 -3.79 7.24 10.52
N ASN A 25 -3.27 7.12 11.75
CA ASN A 25 -3.64 6.03 12.63
C ASN A 25 -5.15 6.07 12.97
N GLY A 26 -5.82 4.91 12.94
CA GLY A 26 -7.27 4.79 13.08
C GLY A 26 -8.09 4.95 11.79
N SER A 27 -7.45 5.21 10.64
CA SER A 27 -8.17 5.35 9.36
C SER A 27 -8.71 4.04 8.77
N GLY A 28 -8.34 2.90 9.35
CA GLY A 28 -8.56 1.58 8.75
C GLY A 28 -7.48 1.16 7.74
N SER A 29 -6.40 1.94 7.59
CA SER A 29 -5.30 1.64 6.65
C SER A 29 -4.62 0.30 6.91
N ALA A 30 -4.49 -0.15 8.17
CA ALA A 30 -3.82 -1.41 8.49
C ALA A 30 -4.40 -2.61 7.72
N SER A 31 -5.74 -2.67 7.61
CA SER A 31 -6.44 -3.71 6.84
C SER A 31 -6.12 -3.63 5.34
N ALA A 32 -6.19 -2.43 4.77
CA ALA A 32 -5.92 -2.21 3.34
C ALA A 32 -4.45 -2.45 2.97
N ASN A 33 -3.52 -1.98 3.81
CA ASN A 33 -2.09 -2.18 3.63
C ASN A 33 -1.71 -3.67 3.72
N THR A 34 -2.35 -4.41 4.64
CA THR A 34 -2.18 -5.86 4.75
C THR A 34 -2.76 -6.58 3.53
N LEU A 35 -3.95 -6.17 3.06
CA LEU A 35 -4.55 -6.71 1.83
C LEU A 35 -3.61 -6.52 0.63
N PHE A 36 -3.01 -5.33 0.50
CA PHE A 36 -2.05 -5.01 -0.53
C PHE A 36 -0.76 -5.84 -0.42
N ALA A 37 -0.17 -6.00 0.77
CA ALA A 37 1.01 -6.86 0.93
C ALA A 37 0.69 -8.33 0.60
N LYS A 38 -0.49 -8.82 1.03
CA LYS A 38 -0.94 -10.18 0.77
C LYS A 38 -1.22 -10.44 -0.71
N SER A 39 -1.64 -9.45 -1.50
CA SER A 39 -1.86 -9.65 -2.94
C SER A 39 -0.55 -9.93 -3.67
N ILE A 40 0.53 -9.26 -3.28
CA ILE A 40 1.88 -9.53 -3.81
C ILE A 40 2.34 -10.94 -3.43
N LEU A 41 2.15 -11.35 -2.16
CA LEU A 41 2.41 -12.72 -1.73
C LEU A 41 1.58 -13.76 -2.49
N ARG A 42 0.30 -13.47 -2.77
CA ARG A 42 -0.60 -14.34 -3.56
C ARG A 42 -0.17 -14.46 -5.02
N MET A 43 0.56 -13.48 -5.53
CA MET A 43 1.26 -13.57 -6.82
C MET A 43 2.59 -14.35 -6.73
N GLY A 44 2.90 -14.93 -5.56
CA GLY A 44 4.08 -15.76 -5.32
C GLY A 44 5.39 -14.99 -5.21
N VAL A 45 5.31 -13.67 -4.93
CA VAL A 45 6.49 -12.82 -4.69
C VAL A 45 6.63 -12.59 -3.19
N PRO A 46 7.77 -12.94 -2.56
CA PRO A 46 8.01 -12.67 -1.15
C PRO A 46 7.95 -11.17 -0.83
N VAL A 47 7.34 -10.86 0.32
CA VAL A 47 7.36 -9.52 0.90
C VAL A 47 7.70 -9.58 2.38
N ALA A 48 8.38 -8.56 2.88
CA ALA A 48 8.62 -8.34 4.29
C ALA A 48 7.94 -7.03 4.72
N PRO A 49 6.72 -7.10 5.28
CA PRO A 49 6.02 -5.93 5.77
C PRO A 49 6.46 -5.57 7.19
N ARG A 50 6.58 -4.28 7.47
CA ARG A 50 6.84 -3.71 8.78
C ARG A 50 5.82 -2.64 9.08
N ASN A 51 5.06 -2.83 10.15
CA ASN A 51 4.12 -1.84 10.66
C ASN A 51 4.80 -0.99 11.74
N ILE A 52 4.75 0.34 11.60
CA ILE A 52 5.38 1.31 12.49
C ILE A 52 4.30 2.30 12.93
N PHE A 53 3.96 2.27 14.21
CA PHE A 53 2.95 3.14 14.78
C PHE A 53 3.47 3.77 16.08
N PRO A 54 3.19 5.06 16.33
CA PRO A 54 3.51 5.71 17.60
C PRO A 54 2.64 5.16 18.71
N SER A 55 3.08 5.33 19.96
CA SER A 55 2.32 4.96 21.16
C SER A 55 1.11 5.88 21.37
N ASN A 56 0.12 5.79 20.49
CA ASN A 56 -1.13 6.54 20.53
C ASN A 56 -2.27 5.72 19.91
N ILE A 57 -3.48 5.95 20.39
CA ILE A 57 -4.69 5.22 20.00
C ILE A 57 -5.16 5.66 18.60
N GLN A 58 -5.19 6.96 18.25
CA GLN A 58 -5.62 7.46 16.93
C GLN A 58 -5.04 8.84 16.55
N GLY A 59 -4.97 9.14 15.25
CA GLY A 59 -4.74 10.49 14.70
C GLY A 59 -3.28 10.83 14.36
N LEU A 60 -2.30 10.18 15.01
CA LEU A 60 -0.89 10.34 14.65
C LEU A 60 -0.53 9.57 13.37
N PRO A 61 0.60 9.89 12.72
CA PRO A 61 1.08 9.16 11.56
C PRO A 61 1.39 7.70 11.87
N THR A 62 1.06 6.81 10.95
CA THR A 62 1.43 5.40 10.97
C THR A 62 2.02 5.02 9.62
N TRP A 63 3.05 4.18 9.62
CA TRP A 63 3.74 3.76 8.42
C TRP A 63 3.69 2.26 8.27
N TYR A 64 3.42 1.82 7.06
CA TYR A 64 3.52 0.42 6.67
C TYR A 64 4.53 0.31 5.54
N GLU A 65 5.71 -0.21 5.84
CA GLU A 65 6.79 -0.37 4.86
C GLU A 65 6.80 -1.82 4.38
N ILE A 66 6.86 -2.02 3.07
CA ILE A 66 6.83 -3.33 2.43
C ILE A 66 8.06 -3.44 1.56
N ARG A 67 8.98 -4.34 1.95
CA ARG A 67 10.05 -4.77 1.06
C ARG A 67 9.54 -5.88 0.15
N VAL A 68 9.45 -5.60 -1.15
CA VAL A 68 9.15 -6.59 -2.19
C VAL A 68 10.47 -7.14 -2.72
N SER A 69 10.66 -8.46 -2.68
CA SER A 69 11.89 -9.10 -3.15
C SER A 69 11.62 -10.52 -3.65
N GLU A 70 11.74 -10.74 -4.97
CA GLU A 70 11.69 -12.11 -5.55
C GLU A 70 12.77 -13.02 -4.95
N ALA A 71 13.94 -12.47 -4.64
CA ALA A 71 15.05 -13.17 -4.00
C ALA A 71 14.80 -13.52 -2.52
N GLY A 72 13.67 -13.09 -1.92
CA GLY A 72 13.30 -13.42 -0.55
C GLY A 72 14.03 -12.63 0.53
N TYR A 73 14.66 -11.49 0.20
CA TYR A 73 15.31 -10.66 1.21
C TYR A 73 14.30 -10.03 2.18
N LEU A 74 14.49 -10.30 3.48
CA LEU A 74 13.57 -9.85 4.55
C LEU A 74 14.07 -8.62 5.32
N GLY A 75 15.37 -8.32 5.24
CA GLY A 75 15.98 -7.19 5.92
C GLY A 75 15.52 -5.84 5.35
N ALA A 76 15.54 -4.81 6.20
CA ALA A 76 15.33 -3.44 5.74
C ALA A 76 16.41 -3.07 4.72
N ARG A 77 15.99 -2.62 3.53
CA ARG A 77 16.92 -2.18 2.46
C ARG A 77 17.43 -0.76 2.69
N GLY A 78 16.64 0.06 3.39
CA GLY A 78 16.77 1.52 3.31
C GLY A 78 16.20 2.05 1.98
N GLY A 79 15.93 3.36 1.96
CA GLY A 79 15.30 4.01 0.81
C GLY A 79 13.83 3.64 0.60
N VAL A 80 13.12 4.47 -0.15
CA VAL A 80 11.73 4.21 -0.56
C VAL A 80 11.61 4.42 -2.06
N ASP A 81 11.21 3.40 -2.82
CA ASP A 81 11.01 3.55 -4.25
C ASP A 81 9.62 4.10 -4.58
N LEU A 82 8.61 3.77 -3.75
CA LEU A 82 7.25 4.31 -3.85
C LEU A 82 6.72 4.73 -2.48
N LEU A 83 6.38 6.00 -2.33
CA LEU A 83 5.67 6.52 -1.17
C LEU A 83 4.18 6.71 -1.50
N VAL A 84 3.31 6.11 -0.71
CA VAL A 84 1.87 6.37 -0.67
C VAL A 84 1.61 7.34 0.47
N GLN A 85 1.47 8.63 0.15
CA GLN A 85 1.37 9.71 1.11
C GLN A 85 -0.09 10.10 1.37
N MET A 86 -0.64 9.63 2.50
CA MET A 86 -2.00 9.92 2.96
C MET A 86 -2.02 10.73 4.27
N ASN A 87 -0.87 11.08 4.83
CA ASN A 87 -0.75 11.89 6.03
C ASN A 87 -0.02 13.23 5.76
N PRO A 88 -0.71 14.38 5.87
CA PRO A 88 -0.08 15.67 5.62
C PRO A 88 0.94 16.08 6.69
N GLN A 89 0.88 15.53 7.91
CA GLN A 89 1.74 15.94 9.03
C GLN A 89 3.22 15.60 8.81
N THR A 90 3.50 14.49 8.14
CA THR A 90 4.86 13.98 7.92
C THR A 90 5.32 14.14 6.47
N TRP A 91 4.56 14.87 5.65
CA TRP A 91 4.82 15.07 4.23
C TRP A 91 6.30 15.35 3.92
N ASP A 92 6.89 16.37 4.54
CA ASP A 92 8.26 16.79 4.25
C ASP A 92 9.29 15.70 4.60
N GLN A 93 9.08 15.00 5.71
CA GLN A 93 9.95 13.91 6.14
C GLN A 93 9.82 12.69 5.23
N ASP A 94 8.60 12.31 4.88
CA ASP A 94 8.33 11.12 4.08
C ASP A 94 8.81 11.32 2.63
N VAL A 95 8.55 12.49 2.03
CA VAL A 95 8.98 12.81 0.65
C VAL A 95 10.51 12.85 0.54
N ARG A 96 11.22 13.26 1.61
CA ARG A 96 12.69 13.17 1.66
C ARG A 96 13.21 11.72 1.64
N SER A 97 12.42 10.77 2.11
CA SER A 97 12.83 9.35 2.16
C SER A 97 12.76 8.63 0.81
N ILE A 98 12.17 9.27 -0.21
CA ILE A 98 12.04 8.71 -1.56
C ILE A 98 13.41 8.70 -2.24
N GLU A 99 13.76 7.58 -2.88
CA GLU A 99 14.95 7.46 -3.71
C GLU A 99 14.87 8.39 -4.94
N SER A 100 16.01 8.78 -5.48
CA SER A 100 16.02 9.53 -6.74
C SER A 100 15.42 8.69 -7.87
N GLY A 101 14.55 9.28 -8.68
CA GLY A 101 13.71 8.59 -9.67
C GLY A 101 12.52 7.82 -9.05
N GLY A 102 12.36 7.81 -7.73
CA GLY A 102 11.25 7.16 -7.05
C GLY A 102 9.91 7.84 -7.30
N TYR A 103 8.86 7.29 -6.71
CA TYR A 103 7.47 7.66 -6.98
C TYR A 103 6.78 8.20 -5.72
N LEU A 104 6.05 9.30 -5.87
CA LEU A 104 5.14 9.83 -4.86
C LEU A 104 3.70 9.67 -5.34
N PHE A 105 2.94 8.77 -4.72
CA PHE A 105 1.50 8.67 -4.89
C PHE A 105 0.79 9.39 -3.75
N TYR A 106 -0.09 10.34 -4.04
CA TYR A 106 -0.78 11.14 -3.00
C TYR A 106 -2.21 11.50 -3.39
N ASP A 107 -3.00 11.89 -2.38
CA ASP A 107 -4.34 12.42 -2.58
C ASP A 107 -4.31 13.86 -3.11
N SER A 108 -4.62 14.05 -4.39
CA SER A 108 -4.58 15.34 -5.08
C SER A 108 -5.86 16.16 -4.96
N THR A 109 -6.83 15.75 -4.13
CA THR A 109 -8.07 16.53 -3.92
C THR A 109 -7.82 17.95 -3.40
N LYS A 110 -6.74 18.16 -2.64
CA LYS A 110 -6.32 19.51 -2.21
C LYS A 110 -5.02 19.90 -2.90
N PRO A 111 -4.87 21.17 -3.33
CA PRO A 111 -3.63 21.64 -3.92
C PRO A 111 -2.50 21.58 -2.89
N VAL A 112 -1.32 21.16 -3.35
CA VAL A 112 -0.07 21.16 -2.58
C VAL A 112 0.89 22.14 -3.26
N PRO A 113 1.55 23.04 -2.52
CA PRO A 113 2.50 23.99 -3.12
C PRO A 113 3.61 23.29 -3.90
N GLU A 114 3.97 23.81 -5.08
CA GLU A 114 5.01 23.22 -5.93
C GLU A 114 6.35 23.04 -5.20
N SER A 115 6.69 23.95 -4.28
CA SER A 115 7.90 23.90 -3.45
C SER A 115 8.00 22.71 -2.50
N ARG A 116 6.90 21.97 -2.31
CA ARG A 116 6.82 20.78 -1.44
C ARG A 116 7.10 19.48 -2.20
N PHE A 117 7.22 19.55 -3.52
CA PHE A 117 7.60 18.44 -4.36
C PHE A 117 9.10 18.47 -4.65
N ARG A 118 9.65 17.29 -4.92
CA ARG A 118 11.03 17.13 -5.35
C ARG A 118 11.09 17.03 -6.88
N PRO A 119 12.05 17.68 -7.55
CA PRO A 119 12.18 17.62 -9.00
C PRO A 119 12.73 16.29 -9.51
N ASP A 120 13.37 15.50 -8.65
CA ASP A 120 14.03 14.24 -8.99
C ASP A 120 13.14 13.00 -8.78
N ILE A 121 11.85 13.16 -8.51
CA ILE A 121 10.89 12.06 -8.33
C ILE A 121 9.71 12.19 -9.29
N VAL A 122 9.00 11.08 -9.51
CA VAL A 122 7.76 11.05 -10.30
C VAL A 122 6.56 11.25 -9.38
N VAL A 123 5.79 12.31 -9.61
CA VAL A 123 4.61 12.66 -8.81
C VAL A 123 3.34 12.12 -9.47
N ILE A 124 2.56 11.34 -8.72
CA ILE A 124 1.30 10.71 -9.13
C ILE A 124 0.20 11.19 -8.20
N GLY A 125 -0.58 12.17 -8.66
CA GLY A 125 -1.76 12.67 -7.93
C GLY A 125 -3.02 11.91 -8.32
N MET A 126 -3.81 11.50 -7.33
CA MET A 126 -5.14 10.93 -7.55
C MET A 126 -6.14 11.58 -6.56
N PRO A 127 -7.30 12.09 -7.00
CA PRO A 127 -8.23 12.83 -6.15
C PRO A 127 -9.10 11.89 -5.29
N LEU A 128 -8.46 11.12 -4.41
CA LEU A 128 -9.06 10.06 -3.62
C LEU A 128 -10.20 10.58 -2.72
N THR A 129 -10.01 11.71 -2.04
CA THR A 129 -11.06 12.26 -1.16
C THR A 129 -12.28 12.71 -1.96
N GLU A 130 -12.07 13.34 -3.11
CA GLU A 130 -13.14 13.76 -4.01
C GLU A 130 -13.93 12.56 -4.53
N MET A 131 -13.24 11.51 -4.99
CA MET A 131 -13.88 10.26 -5.43
C MET A 131 -14.74 9.65 -4.32
N CYS A 132 -14.20 9.54 -3.09
CA CYS A 132 -14.96 9.03 -1.95
C CYS A 132 -16.18 9.90 -1.61
N ASN A 133 -16.02 11.22 -1.63
CA ASN A 133 -17.11 12.15 -1.28
C ASN A 133 -18.25 12.10 -2.29
N ARG A 134 -17.93 11.85 -3.56
CA ARG A 134 -18.92 11.70 -4.64
C ARG A 134 -19.70 10.39 -4.53
N GLU A 135 -19.02 9.28 -4.26
CA GLU A 135 -19.67 7.96 -4.22
C GLU A 135 -20.41 7.70 -2.91
N TYR A 136 -19.79 8.02 -1.77
CA TYR A 136 -20.28 7.62 -0.46
C TYR A 136 -20.85 8.83 0.29
N THR A 137 -21.95 8.63 1.01
CA THR A 137 -22.56 9.66 1.86
C THR A 137 -22.11 9.54 3.31
N ASP A 138 -21.95 8.31 3.81
CA ASP A 138 -21.51 8.04 5.17
C ASP A 138 -20.02 8.34 5.40
N ALA A 139 -19.71 9.08 6.46
CA ALA A 139 -18.36 9.53 6.77
C ALA A 139 -17.40 8.37 7.09
N ARG A 140 -17.90 7.31 7.75
CA ARG A 140 -17.09 6.14 8.11
C ARG A 140 -16.75 5.32 6.86
N GLN A 141 -17.71 5.14 5.96
CA GLN A 141 -17.49 4.50 4.65
C GLN A 141 -16.47 5.27 3.81
N ARG A 142 -16.58 6.61 3.72
CA ARG A 142 -15.57 7.45 3.02
C ARG A 142 -14.18 7.20 3.56
N GLN A 143 -14.01 7.18 4.88
CA GLN A 143 -12.72 6.96 5.52
C GLN A 143 -12.15 5.57 5.22
N LEU A 144 -12.97 4.52 5.33
CA LEU A 144 -12.53 3.13 5.12
C LEU A 144 -12.25 2.84 3.64
N PHE A 145 -13.17 3.19 2.75
CA PHE A 145 -13.07 2.88 1.33
C PHE A 145 -12.04 3.73 0.60
N LYS A 146 -11.67 4.91 1.11
CA LYS A 146 -10.50 5.64 0.60
C LYS A 146 -9.24 4.77 0.58
N ASN A 147 -9.07 3.92 1.60
CA ASN A 147 -7.91 3.03 1.63
C ASN A 147 -7.99 1.93 0.58
N VAL A 148 -9.18 1.37 0.36
CA VAL A 148 -9.41 0.31 -0.63
C VAL A 148 -9.27 0.86 -2.06
N ILE A 149 -9.71 2.10 -2.30
CA ILE A 149 -9.57 2.79 -3.59
C ILE A 149 -8.09 2.97 -3.94
N TYR A 150 -7.23 3.43 -3.02
CA TYR A 150 -5.81 3.51 -3.39
C TYR A 150 -5.18 2.13 -3.59
N VAL A 151 -5.61 1.08 -2.88
CA VAL A 151 -5.15 -0.30 -3.17
C VAL A 151 -5.53 -0.70 -4.59
N GLY A 152 -6.74 -0.31 -5.02
CA GLY A 152 -7.18 -0.46 -6.41
C GLY A 152 -6.27 0.26 -7.39
N ALA A 153 -5.96 1.53 -7.14
CA ALA A 153 -5.06 2.32 -7.97
C ALA A 153 -3.65 1.72 -8.03
N LEU A 154 -3.09 1.32 -6.88
CA LEU A 154 -1.79 0.66 -6.78
C LEU A 154 -1.77 -0.65 -7.56
N SER A 155 -2.89 -1.38 -7.63
CA SER A 155 -2.95 -2.59 -8.45
C SER A 155 -2.76 -2.30 -9.94
N ALA A 156 -3.23 -1.15 -10.44
CA ALA A 156 -3.04 -0.75 -11.84
C ALA A 156 -1.60 -0.25 -12.06
N LEU A 157 -1.14 0.63 -11.17
CA LEU A 157 0.18 1.23 -11.26
C LEU A 157 1.29 0.18 -11.23
N LEU A 158 1.19 -0.80 -10.32
CA LEU A 158 2.21 -1.82 -10.09
C LEU A 158 1.98 -3.12 -10.88
N ASP A 159 1.02 -3.14 -11.80
CA ASP A 159 0.71 -4.33 -12.62
C ASP A 159 0.33 -5.57 -11.79
N ILE A 160 -0.32 -5.36 -10.63
CA ILE A 160 -0.82 -6.44 -9.76
C ILE A 160 -2.10 -7.01 -10.37
N GLU A 161 -2.19 -8.33 -10.43
CA GLU A 161 -3.34 -9.04 -10.95
C GLU A 161 -4.59 -8.78 -10.09
N LEU A 162 -5.58 -8.11 -10.69
CA LEU A 162 -6.85 -7.82 -10.02
C LEU A 162 -7.50 -9.08 -9.41
N PRO A 163 -7.55 -10.25 -10.08
CA PRO A 163 -8.11 -11.47 -9.49
C PRO A 163 -7.44 -11.89 -8.17
N ALA A 164 -6.13 -11.66 -8.01
CA ALA A 164 -5.43 -11.98 -6.77
C ALA A 164 -5.89 -11.10 -5.60
N VAL A 165 -6.18 -9.82 -5.87
CA VAL A 165 -6.71 -8.89 -4.87
C VAL A 165 -8.17 -9.20 -4.54
N GLU A 166 -9.00 -9.46 -5.55
CA GLU A 166 -10.43 -9.78 -5.37
C GLU A 166 -10.64 -11.05 -4.55
N ALA A 167 -9.84 -12.10 -4.79
CA ALA A 167 -9.88 -13.33 -4.00
C ALA A 167 -9.58 -13.08 -2.53
N LEU A 168 -8.59 -12.24 -2.21
CA LEU A 168 -8.24 -11.89 -0.84
C LEU A 168 -9.34 -11.05 -0.15
N VAL A 169 -10.02 -10.16 -0.88
CA VAL A 169 -11.18 -9.43 -0.35
C VAL A 169 -12.30 -10.41 0.03
N ALA A 170 -12.59 -11.38 -0.84
CA ALA A 170 -13.61 -12.41 -0.58
C ALA A 170 -13.24 -13.29 0.63
N GLU A 171 -11.96 -13.68 0.77
CA GLU A 171 -11.47 -14.43 1.91
C GLU A 171 -11.57 -13.65 3.22
N GLN A 172 -11.15 -12.38 3.22
CA GLN A 172 -11.12 -11.54 4.42
C GLN A 172 -12.52 -11.29 5.00
N PHE A 173 -13.53 -11.13 4.13
CA PHE A 173 -14.90 -10.83 4.53
C PHE A 173 -15.86 -12.01 4.33
N ARG A 174 -15.35 -13.25 4.37
CA ARG A 174 -16.16 -14.47 4.25
C ARG A 174 -17.35 -14.45 5.22
N GLY A 175 -18.55 -14.72 4.71
CA GLY A 175 -19.81 -14.66 5.46
C GLY A 175 -20.34 -13.24 5.70
N LYS A 176 -19.78 -12.23 5.04
CA LYS A 176 -20.21 -10.82 5.08
C LYS A 176 -20.35 -10.27 3.66
N GLU A 177 -21.29 -10.81 2.89
CA GLU A 177 -21.45 -10.59 1.44
C GLU A 177 -21.60 -9.11 1.08
N LYS A 178 -22.33 -8.34 1.90
CA LYS A 178 -22.45 -6.88 1.72
C LYS A 178 -21.09 -6.16 1.81
N LEU A 179 -20.21 -6.60 2.71
CA LEU A 179 -18.87 -6.02 2.83
C LEU A 179 -17.98 -6.44 1.66
N ILE A 180 -18.09 -7.68 1.17
CA ILE A 180 -17.36 -8.13 -0.02
C ILE A 180 -17.72 -7.23 -1.21
N GLY A 181 -19.02 -7.09 -1.53
CA GLY A 181 -19.47 -6.28 -2.65
C GLY A 181 -18.99 -4.82 -2.57
N ALA A 182 -19.14 -4.19 -1.40
CA ALA A 182 -18.73 -2.80 -1.21
C ALA A 182 -17.20 -2.60 -1.34
N ASN A 183 -16.38 -3.53 -0.82
CA ASN A 183 -14.93 -3.44 -0.95
C ASN A 183 -14.47 -3.71 -2.39
N LEU A 184 -15.09 -4.65 -3.10
CA LEU A 184 -14.77 -4.90 -4.53
C LEU A 184 -15.12 -3.70 -5.40
N GLN A 185 -16.25 -3.04 -5.16
CA GLN A 185 -16.62 -1.80 -5.85
C GLN A 185 -15.59 -0.69 -5.61
N ALA A 186 -15.20 -0.48 -4.34
CA ALA A 186 -14.17 0.50 -3.99
C ALA A 186 -12.82 0.19 -4.66
N LEU A 187 -12.42 -1.08 -4.68
CA LEU A 187 -11.19 -1.55 -5.32
C LEU A 187 -11.21 -1.26 -6.82
N ARG A 188 -12.28 -1.65 -7.52
CA ARG A 188 -12.43 -1.43 -8.96
C ARG A 188 -12.48 0.06 -9.31
N MET A 189 -13.21 0.85 -8.54
CA MET A 189 -13.24 2.32 -8.73
C MET A 189 -11.84 2.93 -8.74
N GLY A 190 -10.98 2.51 -7.80
CA GLY A 190 -9.60 2.98 -7.76
C GLY A 190 -8.76 2.51 -8.93
N ARG A 191 -8.89 1.22 -9.29
CA ARG A 191 -8.17 0.62 -10.41
C ARG A 191 -8.57 1.26 -11.74
N ASP A 192 -9.86 1.38 -12.00
CA ASP A 192 -10.40 1.90 -13.25
C ASP A 192 -10.05 3.38 -13.42
N TYR A 193 -10.10 4.16 -12.34
CA TYR A 193 -9.64 5.55 -12.40
C TYR A 193 -8.16 5.63 -12.80
N ALA A 194 -7.29 4.82 -12.18
CA ALA A 194 -5.87 4.80 -12.48
C ALA A 194 -5.60 4.41 -13.95
N LEU A 195 -6.23 3.35 -14.45
CA LEU A 195 -6.08 2.92 -15.85
C LEU A 195 -6.53 3.99 -16.87
N ASN A 196 -7.56 4.76 -16.53
CA ASN A 196 -8.14 5.75 -17.43
C ASN A 196 -7.45 7.13 -17.38
N HIS A 197 -6.80 7.49 -16.26
CA HIS A 197 -6.31 8.86 -16.04
C HIS A 197 -4.82 8.96 -15.68
N LEU A 198 -4.17 7.85 -15.34
CA LEU A 198 -2.77 7.82 -14.92
C LEU A 198 -1.94 6.97 -15.90
N GLU A 199 -0.64 7.23 -15.93
CA GLU A 199 0.30 6.38 -16.66
C GLU A 199 0.43 5.05 -15.95
N CYS A 200 -0.23 4.02 -16.49
CA CYS A 200 -0.21 2.66 -15.98
C CYS A 200 0.30 1.67 -17.05
N PRO A 201 1.14 0.68 -16.68
CA PRO A 201 1.82 0.57 -15.40
C PRO A 201 3.01 1.55 -15.30
N ILE A 202 3.42 1.87 -14.08
CA ILE A 202 4.66 2.63 -13.85
C ILE A 202 5.89 1.71 -13.98
N GLY A 203 7.08 2.25 -13.72
CA GLY A 203 8.34 1.52 -13.81
C GLY A 203 8.58 0.48 -12.72
N LEU A 204 7.93 0.64 -11.56
CA LEU A 204 7.88 -0.38 -10.52
C LEU A 204 6.74 -1.36 -10.82
N ARG A 205 7.05 -2.65 -10.91
CA ARG A 205 6.06 -3.68 -11.24
C ARG A 205 6.17 -4.93 -10.37
N VAL A 206 5.03 -5.55 -10.13
CA VAL A 206 4.92 -6.89 -9.57
C VAL A 206 4.64 -7.87 -10.70
N ARG A 207 5.52 -8.85 -10.89
CA ARG A 207 5.31 -9.94 -11.83
C ARG A 207 5.10 -11.22 -11.04
N ARG A 208 4.08 -12.01 -11.42
CA ARG A 208 3.86 -13.33 -10.81
C ARG A 208 5.13 -14.18 -10.82
N ALA A 209 5.39 -14.83 -9.70
CA ALA A 209 6.51 -15.73 -9.48
C ALA A 209 6.06 -16.95 -8.66
N ASP A 210 6.93 -17.94 -8.48
CA ASP A 210 6.75 -19.05 -7.53
C ASP A 210 7.82 -19.00 -6.43
N ALA A 211 8.19 -17.78 -6.02
CA ALA A 211 9.23 -17.54 -5.04
C ALA A 211 8.69 -17.60 -3.59
N VAL A 212 7.39 -17.86 -3.37
CA VAL A 212 6.81 -18.15 -2.05
C VAL A 212 6.75 -19.67 -1.78
N GLY A 213 6.43 -20.49 -2.79
CA GLY A 213 6.23 -21.94 -2.62
C GLY A 213 5.25 -22.28 -1.49
N ASP A 214 5.57 -23.28 -0.68
CA ASP A 214 4.72 -23.76 0.43
C ASP A 214 4.86 -22.94 1.74
N ARG A 215 5.49 -21.77 1.69
CA ARG A 215 5.71 -20.94 2.89
C ARG A 215 4.43 -20.19 3.29
N ILE A 216 4.29 -19.95 4.59
CA ILE A 216 3.24 -19.12 5.17
C ILE A 216 3.77 -17.72 5.51
N SER A 217 2.88 -16.73 5.49
CA SER A 217 3.14 -15.40 6.05
C SER A 217 2.70 -15.37 7.52
N ILE A 218 3.60 -15.02 8.43
CA ILE A 218 3.35 -14.97 9.86
C ILE A 218 4.14 -13.83 10.52
N ASP A 219 3.57 -13.19 11.55
CA ASP A 219 4.30 -12.22 12.37
C ASP A 219 5.10 -12.90 13.50
N GLY A 220 6.04 -12.16 14.09
CA GLY A 220 6.94 -12.71 15.11
C GLY A 220 6.23 -13.18 16.39
N ASN A 221 5.16 -12.52 16.81
CA ASN A 221 4.43 -12.89 18.02
C ASN A 221 3.65 -14.19 17.80
N ALA A 222 2.96 -14.29 16.66
CA ALA A 222 2.27 -15.51 16.27
C ALA A 222 3.24 -16.67 16.08
N ALA A 223 4.40 -16.44 15.45
CA ALA A 223 5.43 -17.47 15.28
C ALA A 223 6.01 -17.95 16.62
N ALA A 224 6.28 -17.03 17.56
CA ALA A 224 6.74 -17.38 18.90
C ALA A 224 5.69 -18.16 19.69
N ALA A 225 4.42 -17.73 19.65
CA ALA A 225 3.31 -18.43 20.28
C ALA A 225 3.13 -19.84 19.69
N LEU A 226 3.22 -19.97 18.36
CA LEU A 226 3.17 -21.25 17.68
C LEU A 226 4.32 -22.15 18.14
N GLY A 227 5.56 -21.62 18.17
CA GLY A 227 6.72 -22.34 18.68
C GLY A 227 6.54 -22.83 20.12
N ALA A 228 5.95 -22.01 21.00
CA ALA A 228 5.67 -22.41 22.38
C ALA A 228 4.66 -23.57 22.44
N VAL A 229 3.57 -23.50 21.66
CA VAL A 229 2.55 -24.56 21.61
C VAL A 229 3.16 -25.87 21.08
N TYR A 230 3.91 -25.82 19.98
CA TYR A 230 4.58 -27.01 19.42
C TYR A 230 5.70 -27.53 20.33
N GLY A 231 6.28 -26.68 21.18
CA GLY A 231 7.24 -27.04 22.22
C GLY A 231 6.62 -27.66 23.47
N GLY A 232 5.29 -27.79 23.55
CA GLY A 232 4.59 -28.42 24.67
C GLY A 232 4.21 -27.46 25.81
N ALA A 233 4.24 -26.14 25.59
CA ALA A 233 3.74 -25.19 26.57
C ALA A 233 2.23 -25.37 26.78
N THR A 234 1.82 -25.65 28.02
CA THR A 234 0.41 -25.84 28.41
C THR A 234 -0.12 -24.71 29.30
N VAL A 235 0.76 -23.87 29.85
CA VAL A 235 0.42 -22.74 30.71
C VAL A 235 1.26 -21.53 30.29
N ALA A 236 0.62 -20.38 30.14
CA ALA A 236 1.27 -19.09 29.93
C ALA A 236 0.63 -18.05 30.87
N ALA A 237 1.45 -17.32 31.62
CA ALA A 237 1.03 -16.19 32.43
C ALA A 237 1.51 -14.90 31.77
N TRP A 238 0.66 -13.86 31.73
CA TRP A 238 0.94 -12.56 31.13
C TRP A 238 0.40 -11.40 31.98
#